data_AF-A0A0D6LZM6-F1
#
_entry.id   AF-A0A0D6LZM6-F1
#
_cell.length_a   1.000
_cell.length_b   1.000
_cell.length_c   1.000
_cell.angle_alpha   90.00
_cell.angle_beta   90.00
_cell.angle_gamma   90.00
#
_symmetry.space_group_name_H-M   'P 1'
#
loop_
_entity.id
_entity.type
_entity.pdbx_description
1 polymer ?
#
loop_
_entity_poly.entity_id
_entity_poly.type
_entity_poly.pdbx_seq_one_letter_code
_entity_poly.pdbx_strand_id
1 'polypeptide(L)'
;MRWSTLLRGAVMPLQSRLAIPILSKTPKKMTADEAVSEIVSNSDLYVHNTACTPTELLTAICKRVDAQELDDLRLTHALVGGKAPFTKKQYYDELGYCSMGPNLELSIAPTAVAKKVIALVNPKVPRTHGNSLIHQSRIDTMVEVDRDIHGLPEGLPISDEEIKIGRHVADNLVDNGATLQLGIGAIPDACLAAMKGHKDLGIHTELLGDGVMDLVDRGVINNSKKSVLPGKIVTSFAFGTKRFYQFLHENPMMHFDCCSWTNNIDVIRANSKMTCINSGLEIDITGQVAADSIGKTFYSGFGGQVDFVAAAALTHDGLGKSIIALTSRTNTGQPKIVVSLKEGAGVVTSRGHVRYVVTEYGIANLYGKNVRQRAYALIQIAHPDDRERLEKESFERLRCMPSP
;
A
#
# COMPACT_ATOMS: atom_id res chain seq x y z
N MET A 1 2.50 42.33 -4.97
CA MET A 1 3.74 42.10 -4.19
C MET A 1 4.40 40.79 -4.62
N ARG A 2 5.72 40.74 -4.83
CA ARG A 2 6.45 39.47 -4.98
C ARG A 2 6.88 38.97 -3.61
N TRP A 3 6.13 38.01 -3.05
CA TRP A 3 6.56 37.27 -1.85
C TRP A 3 7.87 36.52 -2.13
N SER A 4 8.86 36.67 -1.23
CA SER A 4 10.19 36.07 -1.37
C SER A 4 10.13 34.54 -1.39
N THR A 5 11.10 33.92 -2.05
CA THR A 5 11.15 32.45 -2.23
C THR A 5 11.19 31.71 -0.88
N LEU A 6 11.87 32.29 0.11
CA LEU A 6 11.94 31.81 1.50
C LEU A 6 10.56 31.82 2.18
N LEU A 7 9.81 32.93 2.12
CA LEU A 7 8.49 33.01 2.77
C LEU A 7 7.47 32.03 2.19
N ARG A 8 7.51 31.78 0.87
CA ARG A 8 6.68 30.72 0.25
C ARG A 8 7.03 29.33 0.78
N GLY A 9 8.30 29.09 1.09
CA GLY A 9 8.82 27.86 1.69
C GLY A 9 8.47 27.65 3.17
N ALA A 10 7.85 28.63 3.84
CA ALA A 10 7.36 28.48 5.22
C ALA A 10 5.86 28.14 5.27
N VAL A 11 5.03 28.74 4.40
CA VAL A 11 3.56 28.75 4.57
C VAL A 11 2.81 27.72 3.71
N MET A 12 3.37 27.27 2.58
CA MET A 12 2.67 26.32 1.69
C MET A 12 2.86 24.83 2.11
N PRO A 13 1.83 23.98 1.99
CA PRO A 13 1.95 22.52 2.16
C PRO A 13 3.07 21.93 1.28
N LEU A 14 3.73 20.86 1.74
CA LEU A 14 4.85 20.24 1.03
C LEU A 14 4.45 19.75 -0.37
N GLN A 15 3.29 19.10 -0.50
CA GLN A 15 2.75 18.61 -1.78
C GLN A 15 2.71 19.71 -2.85
N SER A 16 2.15 20.88 -2.51
CA SER A 16 1.96 21.99 -3.44
C SER A 16 3.25 22.64 -3.94
N ARG A 17 4.41 22.37 -3.31
CA ARG A 17 5.69 22.99 -3.68
C ARG A 17 6.28 22.43 -4.96
N LEU A 18 6.09 21.13 -5.22
CA LEU A 18 6.68 20.44 -6.38
C LEU A 18 6.03 20.89 -7.70
N ALA A 19 4.73 21.21 -7.67
CA ALA A 19 4.01 21.78 -8.80
C ALA A 19 4.33 23.28 -9.06
N ILE A 20 5.09 23.97 -8.22
CA ILE A 20 5.41 25.40 -8.45
C ILE A 20 6.74 25.55 -9.19
N PRO A 21 6.80 26.24 -10.34
CA PRO A 21 8.04 26.44 -11.08
C PRO A 21 9.06 27.30 -10.32
N ILE A 22 10.34 26.98 -10.51
CA ILE A 22 11.50 27.79 -10.13
C ILE A 22 11.92 28.54 -11.40
N LEU A 23 11.89 29.87 -11.35
CA LEU A 23 12.29 30.71 -12.48
C LEU A 23 13.78 30.50 -12.79
N SER A 24 14.10 30.43 -14.08
CA SER A 24 15.47 30.29 -14.61
C SER A 24 16.25 29.02 -14.19
N LYS A 25 15.59 27.98 -13.65
CA LYS A 25 16.18 26.65 -13.47
C LYS A 25 15.58 25.65 -14.48
N THR A 26 16.45 24.99 -15.23
CA THR A 26 16.13 23.83 -16.09
C THR A 26 17.04 22.65 -15.71
N PRO A 27 16.57 21.40 -15.82
CA PRO A 27 17.37 20.23 -15.49
C PRO A 27 18.47 19.98 -16.55
N LYS A 28 19.63 19.47 -16.12
CA LYS A 28 20.64 18.91 -17.04
C LYS A 28 20.12 17.59 -17.62
N LYS A 29 20.31 17.33 -18.92
CA LYS A 29 20.12 15.99 -19.52
C LYS A 29 21.47 15.29 -19.62
N MET A 30 21.54 14.02 -19.19
CA MET A 30 22.77 13.21 -19.19
C MET A 30 22.44 11.70 -19.01
N THR A 31 23.44 10.84 -19.16
CA THR A 31 23.32 9.39 -18.93
C THR A 31 23.21 9.03 -17.45
N ALA A 32 22.88 7.77 -17.15
CA ALA A 32 22.84 7.27 -15.78
C ALA A 32 24.20 7.37 -15.07
N ASP A 33 25.29 6.98 -15.75
CA ASP A 33 26.65 6.99 -15.19
C ASP A 33 27.15 8.42 -14.93
N GLU A 34 26.88 9.37 -15.84
CA GLU A 34 27.13 10.80 -15.62
C GLU A 34 26.30 11.35 -14.46
N ALA A 35 25.02 11.02 -14.37
CA ALA A 35 24.13 11.54 -13.34
C ALA A 35 24.55 11.11 -11.92
N VAL A 36 25.02 9.86 -11.76
CA VAL A 36 25.51 9.35 -10.47
C VAL A 36 26.96 9.74 -10.18
N SER A 37 27.69 10.32 -11.13
CA SER A 37 29.02 10.90 -10.87
C SER A 37 28.96 12.08 -9.87
N GLU A 38 27.82 12.78 -9.82
CA GLU A 38 27.56 13.89 -8.89
C GLU A 38 27.17 13.39 -7.47
N ILE A 39 27.20 12.07 -7.21
CA ILE A 39 27.10 11.47 -5.86
C ILE A 39 28.51 11.29 -5.29
N VAL A 40 28.65 11.49 -3.97
CA VAL A 40 29.90 11.33 -3.22
C VAL A 40 29.71 10.35 -2.06
N SER A 41 30.81 9.79 -1.53
CA SER A 41 30.78 8.95 -0.33
C SER A 41 30.14 9.64 0.87
N ASN A 42 29.70 8.85 1.86
CA ASN A 42 29.01 9.33 3.08
C ASN A 42 27.64 10.00 2.79
N SER A 43 27.04 9.79 1.61
CA SER A 43 25.76 10.41 1.22
C SER A 43 24.53 9.63 1.70
N ASP A 44 23.56 10.35 2.25
CA ASP A 44 22.20 9.87 2.46
C ASP A 44 21.39 9.96 1.16
N LEU A 45 20.87 8.84 0.67
CA LEU A 45 20.17 8.71 -0.61
C LEU A 45 18.74 8.18 -0.40
N TYR A 46 17.72 8.97 -0.76
CA TYR A 46 16.36 8.44 -0.86
C TYR A 46 16.13 7.82 -2.25
N VAL A 47 15.64 6.58 -2.29
CA VAL A 47 15.30 5.87 -3.54
C VAL A 47 13.79 5.90 -3.73
N HIS A 48 13.34 6.16 -4.97
CA HIS A 48 11.91 6.12 -5.31
C HIS A 48 11.40 4.67 -5.27
N ASN A 49 10.23 4.47 -4.66
CA ASN A 49 9.76 3.14 -4.27
C ASN A 49 8.92 2.41 -5.34
N THR A 50 8.75 1.11 -5.12
CA THR A 50 7.81 0.20 -5.79
C THR A 50 7.94 0.19 -7.31
N ALA A 51 6.91 0.59 -8.06
CA ALA A 51 6.90 0.64 -9.52
C ALA A 51 7.96 1.63 -10.08
N CYS A 52 8.26 2.69 -9.34
CA CYS A 52 9.11 3.80 -9.76
C CYS A 52 10.60 3.60 -9.42
N THR A 53 11.02 2.43 -8.91
CA THR A 53 12.42 2.16 -8.56
C THR A 53 13.36 2.46 -9.75
N PRO A 54 14.34 3.38 -9.59
CA PRO A 54 15.22 3.82 -10.67
C PRO A 54 16.40 2.86 -10.81
N THR A 55 16.11 1.62 -11.20
CA THR A 55 17.05 0.50 -11.30
C THR A 55 18.33 0.84 -12.08
N GLU A 56 18.24 1.70 -13.09
CA GLU A 56 19.34 2.18 -13.91
C GLU A 56 20.32 3.08 -13.12
N LEU A 57 19.81 3.98 -12.28
CA LEU A 57 20.64 4.79 -11.38
C LEU A 57 21.27 3.93 -10.28
N LEU A 58 20.51 2.98 -9.73
CA LEU A 58 21.04 2.02 -8.74
C LEU A 58 22.16 1.16 -9.34
N THR A 59 21.99 0.68 -10.58
CA THR A 59 23.02 -0.09 -11.30
C THR A 59 24.28 0.75 -11.54
N ALA A 60 24.12 2.03 -11.91
CA ALA A 60 25.25 2.95 -12.08
C ALA A 60 25.98 3.24 -10.75
N ILE A 61 25.24 3.38 -9.64
CA ILE A 61 25.84 3.48 -8.29
C ILE A 61 26.62 2.21 -7.94
N CYS A 62 26.07 1.02 -8.19
CA CYS A 62 26.78 -0.25 -7.96
C CYS A 62 28.12 -0.30 -8.70
N LYS A 63 28.16 0.05 -10.00
CA LYS A 63 29.44 0.12 -10.76
C LYS A 63 30.48 0.99 -10.06
N ARG A 64 30.08 2.14 -9.51
CA ARG A 64 30.99 3.08 -8.83
C ARG A 64 31.47 2.55 -7.47
N VAL A 65 30.64 1.79 -6.76
CA VAL A 65 31.05 1.07 -5.53
C VAL A 65 32.01 -0.09 -5.88
N ASP A 66 31.69 -0.88 -6.91
CA ASP A 66 32.55 -1.97 -7.40
C ASP A 66 33.92 -1.45 -7.89
N ALA A 67 33.96 -0.25 -8.47
CA ALA A 67 35.16 0.47 -8.88
C ALA A 67 35.88 1.22 -7.74
N GLN A 68 35.41 1.10 -6.49
CA GLN A 68 35.96 1.76 -5.29
C GLN A 68 35.94 3.31 -5.35
N GLU A 69 35.03 3.90 -6.13
CA GLU A 69 34.82 5.36 -6.20
C GLU A 69 33.82 5.90 -5.16
N LEU A 70 33.06 5.02 -4.49
CA LEU A 70 32.01 5.37 -3.51
C LEU A 70 31.99 4.41 -2.33
N ASP A 71 31.87 4.96 -1.13
CA ASP A 71 31.70 4.24 0.15
C ASP A 71 30.74 4.99 1.11
N ASP A 72 30.32 4.31 2.19
CA ASP A 72 29.35 4.81 3.20
C ASP A 72 28.06 5.46 2.63
N LEU A 73 27.45 4.83 1.61
CA LEU A 73 26.16 5.29 1.08
C LEU A 73 25.00 4.78 1.95
N ARG A 74 24.23 5.71 2.54
CA ARG A 74 23.06 5.39 3.38
C ARG A 74 21.78 5.49 2.57
N LEU A 75 21.34 4.36 2.02
CA LEU A 75 20.13 4.27 1.21
C LEU A 75 18.88 4.16 2.11
N THR A 76 17.92 5.07 1.91
CA THR A 76 16.59 5.04 2.53
C THR A 76 15.54 4.74 1.47
N HIS A 77 14.75 3.69 1.66
CA HIS A 77 13.66 3.28 0.78
C HIS A 77 12.58 2.52 1.57
N ALA A 78 11.47 2.21 0.92
CA ALA A 78 10.45 1.28 1.42
C ALA A 78 10.46 0.03 0.54
N LEU A 79 9.37 -0.28 -0.17
CA LEU A 79 9.35 -1.33 -1.18
C LEU A 79 10.14 -0.91 -2.44
N VAL A 80 10.80 -1.86 -3.10
CA VAL A 80 11.55 -1.67 -4.36
C VAL A 80 11.37 -2.90 -5.26
N GLY A 81 11.60 -2.79 -6.57
CA GLY A 81 11.43 -3.92 -7.48
C GLY A 81 12.29 -3.94 -8.75
N GLY A 82 12.29 -5.10 -9.42
CA GLY A 82 12.52 -5.21 -10.87
C GLY A 82 13.72 -6.02 -11.38
N LYS A 83 13.58 -6.46 -12.64
CA LYS A 83 14.60 -6.66 -13.70
C LYS A 83 13.84 -6.72 -15.05
N ALA A 84 13.84 -5.65 -15.88
CA ALA A 84 12.88 -5.50 -17.00
C ALA A 84 13.32 -4.55 -18.17
N PRO A 85 13.10 -4.92 -19.47
CA PRO A 85 12.97 -4.04 -20.65
C PRO A 85 11.49 -3.54 -20.80
N PHE A 86 10.85 -3.09 -21.89
CA PHE A 86 11.07 -3.01 -23.35
C PHE A 86 10.60 -1.62 -23.91
N THR A 87 10.47 -1.41 -25.23
CA THR A 87 10.41 -0.08 -25.90
C THR A 87 9.02 0.54 -26.21
N LYS A 88 8.88 1.87 -26.14
CA LYS A 88 8.59 2.88 -27.20
C LYS A 88 8.27 4.29 -26.61
N LYS A 89 8.71 5.36 -27.31
CA LYS A 89 8.91 6.73 -26.78
C LYS A 89 8.29 7.84 -27.65
N GLN A 90 6.97 8.11 -27.58
CA GLN A 90 6.32 9.09 -28.49
C GLN A 90 5.28 10.09 -27.91
N TYR A 91 5.20 10.27 -26.58
CA TYR A 91 4.27 11.24 -25.95
C TYR A 91 4.97 12.01 -24.81
N TYR A 92 5.04 13.34 -24.89
CA TYR A 92 5.50 14.23 -23.81
C TYR A 92 4.96 15.67 -23.96
N ASP A 93 4.73 16.34 -22.83
CA ASP A 93 3.94 17.58 -22.71
C ASP A 93 4.68 18.90 -23.00
N GLU A 94 3.95 19.89 -23.55
CA GLU A 94 4.44 21.25 -23.84
C GLU A 94 4.60 22.15 -22.61
N LEU A 95 3.99 21.79 -21.47
CA LEU A 95 3.88 22.66 -20.28
C LEU A 95 4.99 22.47 -19.23
N GLY A 96 5.96 21.58 -19.45
CA GLY A 96 7.11 21.41 -18.55
C GLY A 96 6.81 20.72 -17.21
N TYR A 97 5.68 20.03 -17.08
CA TYR A 97 5.31 19.24 -15.88
C TYR A 97 5.52 17.75 -16.11
N CYS A 98 6.34 17.12 -15.28
CA CYS A 98 6.43 15.68 -15.16
C CYS A 98 5.43 15.17 -14.10
N SER A 99 5.16 13.86 -14.10
CA SER A 99 4.47 13.18 -12.99
C SER A 99 5.44 12.24 -12.27
N MET A 100 5.29 12.11 -10.95
CA MET A 100 5.97 11.10 -10.12
C MET A 100 5.38 9.68 -10.32
N GLY A 101 4.34 9.55 -11.15
CA GLY A 101 3.80 8.28 -11.58
C GLY A 101 2.89 7.62 -10.53
N PRO A 102 2.84 6.27 -10.51
CA PRO A 102 1.97 5.53 -9.62
C PRO A 102 2.52 5.38 -8.18
N ASN A 103 3.65 6.01 -7.81
CA ASN A 103 4.17 5.93 -6.44
C ASN A 103 4.42 7.33 -5.87
N LEU A 104 3.51 7.83 -5.03
CA LEU A 104 3.76 9.04 -4.24
C LEU A 104 4.24 8.65 -2.85
N GLU A 105 3.43 7.93 -2.07
CA GLU A 105 3.83 7.33 -0.79
C GLU A 105 4.63 8.32 0.09
N LEU A 106 5.92 8.07 0.35
CA LEU A 106 6.80 8.97 1.10
C LEU A 106 7.44 10.06 0.22
N SER A 107 7.56 9.83 -1.09
CA SER A 107 8.50 10.48 -2.01
C SER A 107 8.36 11.99 -2.14
N ILE A 108 7.17 12.56 -1.90
CA ILE A 108 6.96 14.02 -1.93
C ILE A 108 7.86 14.75 -0.91
N ALA A 109 8.03 14.19 0.29
CA ALA A 109 8.82 14.82 1.35
C ALA A 109 10.32 14.91 1.01
N PRO A 110 11.05 13.81 0.69
CA PRO A 110 12.47 13.88 0.32
C PRO A 110 12.68 14.68 -0.96
N THR A 111 11.85 14.53 -2.00
CA THR A 111 11.98 15.33 -3.24
C THR A 111 11.79 16.84 -3.00
N ALA A 112 11.03 17.25 -1.96
CA ALA A 112 10.85 18.65 -1.60
C ALA A 112 11.96 19.25 -0.72
N VAL A 113 12.83 18.42 -0.10
CA VAL A 113 13.93 18.88 0.80
C VAL A 113 15.34 18.48 0.34
N ALA A 114 15.46 17.58 -0.64
CA ALA A 114 16.75 17.12 -1.15
C ALA A 114 17.59 18.26 -1.74
N LYS A 115 18.91 18.23 -1.47
CA LYS A 115 19.88 19.17 -2.05
C LYS A 115 20.02 19.04 -3.57
N LYS A 116 19.65 17.87 -4.11
CA LYS A 116 19.71 17.51 -5.53
C LYS A 116 18.62 16.48 -5.85
N VAL A 117 17.91 16.68 -6.96
CA VAL A 117 16.91 15.73 -7.47
C VAL A 117 17.35 15.19 -8.82
N ILE A 118 17.64 13.88 -8.88
CA ILE A 118 17.92 13.15 -10.12
C ILE A 118 16.66 12.36 -10.51
N ALA A 119 16.11 12.62 -11.69
CA ALA A 119 14.89 11.98 -12.17
C ALA A 119 15.19 11.01 -13.32
N LEU A 120 14.65 9.79 -13.21
CA LEU A 120 14.63 8.82 -14.29
C LEU A 120 13.35 9.02 -15.12
N VAL A 121 13.48 9.54 -16.34
CA VAL A 121 12.38 9.95 -17.21
C VAL A 121 12.05 8.81 -18.18
N ASN A 122 10.91 8.15 -17.95
CA ASN A 122 10.44 7.00 -18.71
C ASN A 122 9.04 7.29 -19.33
N PRO A 123 8.83 7.13 -20.66
CA PRO A 123 7.56 7.48 -21.32
C PRO A 123 6.40 6.54 -20.97
N LYS A 124 6.68 5.42 -20.31
CA LYS A 124 5.68 4.40 -19.97
C LYS A 124 5.06 4.55 -18.59
N VAL A 125 5.66 5.36 -17.72
CA VAL A 125 5.12 5.65 -16.39
C VAL A 125 3.78 6.39 -16.56
N PRO A 126 2.67 5.94 -15.95
CA PRO A 126 1.38 6.58 -16.13
C PRO A 126 1.41 7.98 -15.56
N ARG A 127 0.87 8.94 -16.32
CA ARG A 127 0.68 10.31 -15.86
C ARG A 127 -0.55 10.32 -14.95
N THR A 128 -0.32 10.17 -13.65
CA THR A 128 -1.37 10.06 -12.63
C THR A 128 -1.91 11.43 -12.22
N HIS A 129 -3.19 11.50 -11.85
CA HIS A 129 -3.84 12.69 -11.27
C HIS A 129 -3.67 12.76 -9.75
N GLY A 130 -3.73 13.96 -9.18
CA GLY A 130 -3.56 14.23 -7.74
C GLY A 130 -2.38 15.16 -7.44
N ASN A 131 -1.74 14.99 -6.29
CA ASN A 131 -0.53 15.74 -5.90
C ASN A 131 0.77 15.17 -6.53
N SER A 132 0.64 14.48 -7.67
CA SER A 132 1.67 13.72 -8.38
C SER A 132 2.60 14.56 -9.26
N LEU A 133 2.24 15.82 -9.53
CA LEU A 133 2.91 16.64 -10.54
C LEU A 133 4.13 17.38 -9.99
N ILE A 134 5.24 17.28 -10.71
CA ILE A 134 6.49 17.97 -10.42
C ILE A 134 6.92 18.79 -11.65
N HIS A 135 7.07 20.10 -11.49
CA HIS A 135 7.56 20.96 -12.57
C HIS A 135 9.05 20.69 -12.82
N GLN A 136 9.47 20.60 -14.09
CA GLN A 136 10.82 20.18 -14.49
C GLN A 136 11.95 20.97 -13.81
N SER A 137 11.74 22.25 -13.49
CA SER A 137 12.71 23.09 -12.77
C SER A 137 13.02 22.63 -11.34
N ARG A 138 12.22 21.72 -10.76
CA ARG A 138 12.49 21.13 -9.44
C ARG A 138 13.57 20.06 -9.53
N ILE A 139 13.72 19.44 -10.69
CA ILE A 139 14.72 18.42 -11.00
C ILE A 139 16.06 19.12 -11.34
N ASP A 140 17.17 18.55 -10.90
CA ASP A 140 18.53 19.02 -11.22
C ASP A 140 19.10 18.28 -12.43
N THR A 141 18.85 16.97 -12.49
CA THR A 141 19.38 16.07 -13.50
C THR A 141 18.27 15.13 -14.00
N MET A 142 18.13 15.00 -15.32
CA MET A 142 17.23 14.05 -15.98
C MET A 142 18.03 13.01 -16.77
N VAL A 143 17.67 11.74 -16.56
CA VAL A 143 18.17 10.60 -17.33
C VAL A 143 16.99 9.98 -18.09
N GLU A 144 17.02 10.01 -19.42
CA GLU A 144 15.94 9.44 -20.24
C GLU A 144 16.15 7.93 -20.45
N VAL A 145 15.09 7.15 -20.25
CA VAL A 145 15.04 5.70 -20.54
C VAL A 145 13.75 5.31 -21.24
N ASP A 146 13.71 4.09 -21.77
CA ASP A 146 12.52 3.50 -22.40
C ASP A 146 12.44 2.00 -22.04
N ARG A 147 11.77 1.72 -20.91
CA ARG A 147 11.50 0.37 -20.41
C ARG A 147 10.07 0.27 -19.88
N ASP A 148 9.51 -0.94 -19.82
CA ASP A 148 8.27 -1.14 -19.09
C ASP A 148 8.49 -0.90 -17.59
N ILE A 149 7.41 -0.56 -16.88
CA ILE A 149 7.41 -0.37 -15.44
C ILE A 149 7.46 -1.73 -14.76
N HIS A 150 8.06 -1.79 -13.57
CA HIS A 150 7.96 -2.97 -12.71
C HIS A 150 6.49 -3.18 -12.29
N GLY A 151 6.00 -4.41 -12.36
CA GLY A 151 4.60 -4.74 -12.14
C GLY A 151 4.38 -6.23 -11.91
N LEU A 152 3.13 -6.62 -11.69
CA LEU A 152 2.71 -8.01 -11.54
C LEU A 152 2.53 -8.70 -12.91
N PRO A 153 2.76 -10.02 -13.00
CA PRO A 153 2.30 -10.82 -14.13
C PRO A 153 0.76 -10.89 -14.13
N GLU A 154 0.17 -11.05 -15.31
CA GLU A 154 -1.27 -11.28 -15.45
C GLU A 154 -1.66 -12.70 -14.99
N GLY A 155 -2.89 -12.87 -14.50
CA GLY A 155 -3.46 -14.19 -14.20
C GLY A 155 -2.87 -14.92 -12.99
N LEU A 156 -2.44 -14.19 -11.95
CA LEU A 156 -2.06 -14.81 -10.67
C LEU A 156 -3.20 -15.70 -10.12
N PRO A 157 -2.90 -16.93 -9.65
CA PRO A 157 -3.90 -17.84 -9.15
C PRO A 157 -4.46 -17.39 -7.79
N ILE A 158 -5.71 -17.77 -7.53
CA ILE A 158 -6.44 -17.58 -6.27
C ILE A 158 -6.96 -18.95 -5.86
N SER A 159 -6.77 -19.37 -4.60
CA SER A 159 -7.22 -20.69 -4.11
C SER A 159 -8.70 -20.72 -3.73
N ASP A 160 -9.27 -21.92 -3.57
CA ASP A 160 -10.65 -22.08 -3.09
C ASP A 160 -10.84 -21.51 -1.68
N GLU A 161 -9.81 -21.53 -0.84
CA GLU A 161 -9.77 -20.94 0.50
C GLU A 161 -9.89 -19.42 0.41
N GLU A 162 -9.12 -18.81 -0.50
CA GLU A 162 -9.12 -17.37 -0.74
C GLU A 162 -10.43 -16.91 -1.37
N ILE A 163 -11.05 -17.71 -2.25
CA ILE A 163 -12.40 -17.49 -2.77
C ILE A 163 -13.46 -17.57 -1.66
N LYS A 164 -13.37 -18.52 -0.72
CA LYS A 164 -14.26 -18.60 0.45
C LYS A 164 -14.11 -17.37 1.35
N ILE A 165 -12.87 -16.96 1.65
CA ILE A 165 -12.56 -15.72 2.39
C ILE A 165 -13.18 -14.51 1.69
N GLY A 166 -12.99 -14.38 0.37
CA GLY A 166 -13.53 -13.28 -0.43
C GLY A 166 -15.05 -13.15 -0.34
N ARG A 167 -15.77 -14.28 -0.42
CA ARG A 167 -17.23 -14.33 -0.21
C ARG A 167 -17.62 -14.00 1.23
N HIS A 168 -16.95 -14.58 2.23
CA HIS A 168 -17.23 -14.25 3.64
C HIS A 168 -17.09 -12.75 3.92
N VAL A 169 -16.05 -12.09 3.39
CA VAL A 169 -15.88 -10.63 3.51
C VAL A 169 -16.96 -9.87 2.74
N ALA A 170 -17.17 -10.16 1.45
CA ALA A 170 -18.10 -9.40 0.61
C ALA A 170 -19.57 -9.55 1.07
N ASP A 171 -20.04 -10.78 1.31
CA ASP A 171 -21.45 -11.08 1.54
C ASP A 171 -21.93 -10.70 2.94
N ASN A 172 -21.01 -10.60 3.92
CA ASN A 172 -21.36 -10.44 5.35
C ASN A 172 -20.78 -9.17 5.99
N LEU A 173 -19.70 -8.60 5.43
CA LEU A 173 -19.00 -7.46 6.04
C LEU A 173 -18.99 -6.20 5.16
N VAL A 174 -19.06 -6.29 3.83
CA VAL A 174 -19.09 -5.10 2.96
C VAL A 174 -20.51 -4.61 2.72
N ASP A 175 -20.81 -3.36 3.09
CA ASP A 175 -22.10 -2.73 2.80
C ASP A 175 -22.08 -2.00 1.46
N ASN A 176 -23.26 -1.86 0.83
CA ASN A 176 -23.44 -0.89 -0.25
C ASN A 176 -23.15 0.54 0.25
N GLY A 177 -22.46 1.33 -0.57
CA GLY A 177 -21.98 2.66 -0.21
C GLY A 177 -20.75 2.69 0.70
N ALA A 178 -20.06 1.57 0.91
CA ALA A 178 -18.84 1.53 1.73
C ALA A 178 -17.61 2.09 1.00
N THR A 179 -16.76 2.78 1.76
CA THR A 179 -15.41 3.14 1.31
C THR A 179 -14.44 2.04 1.71
N LEU A 180 -13.70 1.49 0.76
CA LEU A 180 -12.79 0.36 0.99
C LEU A 180 -11.32 0.80 1.06
N GLN A 181 -10.58 0.18 1.98
CA GLN A 181 -9.14 -0.01 1.88
C GLN A 181 -8.87 -1.51 1.74
N LEU A 182 -7.95 -1.85 0.85
CA LEU A 182 -7.49 -3.20 0.56
C LEU A 182 -6.18 -3.11 -0.23
N GLY A 183 -5.26 -4.04 0.02
CA GLY A 183 -3.98 -4.12 -0.70
C GLY A 183 -4.07 -4.93 -2.00
N ILE A 184 -2.93 -5.47 -2.43
CA ILE A 184 -2.83 -6.40 -3.57
C ILE A 184 -2.77 -7.87 -3.11
N GLY A 185 -3.11 -8.78 -4.02
CA GLY A 185 -2.93 -10.22 -3.84
C GLY A 185 -4.25 -10.98 -3.71
N ALA A 186 -4.15 -12.31 -3.72
CA ALA A 186 -5.27 -13.21 -3.92
C ALA A 186 -6.45 -13.02 -2.95
N ILE A 187 -6.22 -12.68 -1.67
CA ILE A 187 -7.31 -12.38 -0.72
C ILE A 187 -8.04 -11.06 -1.08
N PRO A 188 -7.37 -9.89 -1.20
CA PRO A 188 -7.99 -8.68 -1.74
C PRO A 188 -8.69 -8.87 -3.10
N ASP A 189 -8.05 -9.56 -4.05
CA ASP A 189 -8.60 -9.79 -5.38
C ASP A 189 -9.83 -10.72 -5.33
N ALA A 190 -9.84 -11.74 -4.46
CA ALA A 190 -11.01 -12.59 -4.21
C ALA A 190 -12.18 -11.81 -3.55
N CYS A 191 -11.88 -10.90 -2.63
CA CYS A 191 -12.88 -10.01 -2.03
C CYS A 191 -13.54 -9.15 -3.12
N LEU A 192 -12.73 -8.50 -3.98
CA LEU A 192 -13.22 -7.68 -5.10
C LEU A 192 -14.01 -8.52 -6.11
N ALA A 193 -13.54 -9.74 -6.42
CA ALA A 193 -14.24 -10.66 -7.31
C ALA A 193 -15.62 -11.11 -6.78
N ALA A 194 -15.82 -11.16 -5.46
CA ALA A 194 -17.11 -11.43 -4.84
C ALA A 194 -18.03 -10.18 -4.81
N MET A 195 -17.47 -8.96 -4.72
CA MET A 195 -18.24 -7.71 -4.62
C MET A 195 -19.01 -7.27 -5.90
N LYS A 196 -19.10 -8.10 -6.93
CA LYS A 196 -19.73 -7.75 -8.23
C LYS A 196 -21.24 -7.48 -8.16
N GLY A 197 -21.90 -7.82 -7.05
CA GLY A 197 -23.32 -7.52 -6.78
C GLY A 197 -23.55 -6.25 -5.94
N HIS A 198 -22.49 -5.66 -5.38
CA HIS A 198 -22.57 -4.46 -4.54
C HIS A 198 -22.81 -3.19 -5.36
N LYS A 199 -23.08 -2.08 -4.67
CA LYS A 199 -23.44 -0.78 -5.27
C LYS A 199 -22.78 0.39 -4.55
N ASP A 200 -22.44 1.40 -5.33
CA ASP A 200 -21.92 2.70 -4.90
C ASP A 200 -20.68 2.63 -3.99
N LEU A 201 -19.82 1.63 -4.18
CA LEU A 201 -18.57 1.49 -3.44
C LEU A 201 -17.60 2.61 -3.81
N GLY A 202 -16.75 2.98 -2.85
CA GLY A 202 -15.64 3.91 -3.06
C GLY A 202 -14.32 3.32 -2.60
N ILE A 203 -13.20 3.89 -3.06
CA ILE A 203 -11.84 3.46 -2.68
C ILE A 203 -11.09 4.61 -2.02
N HIS A 204 -10.52 4.33 -0.85
CA HIS A 204 -9.53 5.16 -0.16
C HIS A 204 -8.50 4.22 0.47
N THR A 205 -7.43 3.91 -0.25
CA THR A 205 -6.45 2.87 0.13
C THR A 205 -5.03 3.42 0.25
N GLU A 206 -4.13 2.71 0.93
CA GLU A 206 -2.69 2.96 0.80
C GLU A 206 -2.21 2.55 -0.60
N LEU A 207 -2.35 1.26 -0.92
CA LEU A 207 -1.89 0.62 -2.15
C LEU A 207 -3.09 0.19 -3.01
N LEU A 208 -3.09 0.59 -4.29
CA LEU A 208 -4.09 0.18 -5.29
C LEU A 208 -3.52 -0.87 -6.27
N GLY A 209 -4.35 -1.84 -6.68
CA GLY A 209 -4.01 -2.86 -7.68
C GLY A 209 -5.16 -3.22 -8.62
N ASP A 210 -4.91 -4.15 -9.53
CA ASP A 210 -5.75 -4.48 -10.70
C ASP A 210 -7.23 -4.77 -10.41
N GLY A 211 -7.54 -5.48 -9.32
CA GLY A 211 -8.87 -6.04 -9.07
C GLY A 211 -10.02 -5.02 -9.07
N VAL A 212 -9.72 -3.72 -8.87
CA VAL A 212 -10.75 -2.67 -8.90
C VAL A 212 -11.30 -2.41 -10.30
N MET A 213 -10.58 -2.76 -11.38
CA MET A 213 -10.94 -2.39 -12.75
C MET A 213 -12.31 -2.94 -13.18
N ASP A 214 -12.58 -4.24 -13.01
CA ASP A 214 -13.89 -4.83 -13.37
C ASP A 214 -15.04 -4.21 -12.57
N LEU A 215 -14.82 -3.82 -11.31
CA LEU A 215 -15.84 -3.15 -10.51
C LEU A 215 -16.05 -1.68 -10.91
N VAL A 216 -15.03 -0.99 -11.43
CA VAL A 216 -15.16 0.35 -12.01
C VAL A 216 -15.87 0.29 -13.37
N ASP A 217 -15.47 -0.64 -14.25
CA ASP A 217 -16.09 -0.88 -15.56
C ASP A 217 -17.59 -1.24 -15.42
N ARG A 218 -17.97 -1.90 -14.30
CA ARG A 218 -19.36 -2.21 -13.93
C ARG A 218 -20.13 -1.07 -13.24
N GLY A 219 -19.47 0.03 -12.88
CA GLY A 219 -20.05 1.11 -12.06
C GLY A 219 -20.33 0.74 -10.59
N VAL A 220 -19.86 -0.42 -10.13
CA VAL A 220 -19.97 -0.90 -8.74
C VAL A 220 -19.08 -0.05 -7.83
N ILE A 221 -17.83 0.19 -8.24
CA ILE A 221 -17.00 1.26 -7.70
C ILE A 221 -17.29 2.53 -8.50
N ASN A 222 -17.95 3.49 -7.87
CA ASN A 222 -18.23 4.80 -8.46
C ASN A 222 -17.88 5.98 -7.52
N ASN A 223 -17.46 5.69 -6.28
CA ASN A 223 -17.02 6.67 -5.28
C ASN A 223 -18.07 7.73 -4.90
N SER A 224 -19.34 7.56 -5.27
CA SER A 224 -20.39 8.59 -5.11
C SER A 224 -20.85 8.82 -3.68
N LYS A 225 -20.59 7.89 -2.75
CA LYS A 225 -20.99 8.00 -1.33
C LYS A 225 -19.86 8.43 -0.40
N LYS A 226 -18.61 8.48 -0.87
CA LYS A 226 -17.45 8.85 -0.05
C LYS A 226 -17.60 10.26 0.50
N SER A 227 -17.32 10.44 1.79
CA SER A 227 -17.17 11.77 2.40
C SER A 227 -15.91 12.51 1.91
N VAL A 228 -14.81 11.78 1.69
CA VAL A 228 -13.51 12.37 1.30
C VAL A 228 -13.28 12.18 -0.19
N LEU A 229 -13.21 13.29 -0.93
CA LEU A 229 -13.09 13.33 -2.39
C LEU A 229 -14.11 12.40 -3.10
N PRO A 230 -15.43 12.68 -2.98
CA PRO A 230 -16.46 11.95 -3.72
C PRO A 230 -16.17 11.95 -5.23
N GLY A 231 -16.46 10.82 -5.87
CA GLY A 231 -16.13 10.60 -7.29
C GLY A 231 -14.65 10.30 -7.57
N LYS A 232 -13.77 10.26 -6.55
CA LYS A 232 -12.34 9.90 -6.71
C LYS A 232 -11.97 8.58 -6.02
N ILE A 233 -11.24 7.74 -6.74
CA ILE A 233 -10.39 6.68 -6.17
C ILE A 233 -9.17 7.39 -5.56
N VAL A 234 -8.99 7.23 -4.25
CA VAL A 234 -7.87 7.83 -3.52
C VAL A 234 -6.86 6.75 -3.18
N THR A 235 -5.58 6.99 -3.47
CA THR A 235 -4.49 6.06 -3.18
C THR A 235 -3.16 6.78 -2.92
N SER A 236 -2.21 6.12 -2.25
CA SER A 236 -0.87 6.66 -2.03
C SER A 236 0.15 6.14 -3.05
N PHE A 237 0.03 4.86 -3.41
CA PHE A 237 0.77 4.25 -4.50
C PHE A 237 -0.01 3.09 -5.13
N ALA A 238 0.40 2.66 -6.32
CA ALA A 238 -0.27 1.64 -7.09
C ALA A 238 0.74 0.68 -7.72
N PHE A 239 0.44 -0.62 -7.65
CA PHE A 239 1.29 -1.68 -8.20
C PHE A 239 0.41 -2.78 -8.77
N GLY A 240 0.72 -3.23 -9.99
CA GLY A 240 -0.15 -4.14 -10.72
C GLY A 240 0.35 -4.45 -12.12
N THR A 241 -0.54 -4.91 -13.00
CA THR A 241 -0.19 -5.30 -14.37
C THR A 241 -0.01 -4.09 -15.30
N LYS A 242 0.49 -4.36 -16.51
CA LYS A 242 0.62 -3.38 -17.58
C LYS A 242 -0.72 -2.77 -18.01
N ARG A 243 -1.81 -3.55 -17.98
CA ARG A 243 -3.18 -3.06 -18.23
C ARG A 243 -3.63 -2.08 -17.15
N PHE A 244 -3.35 -2.38 -15.87
CA PHE A 244 -3.69 -1.48 -14.78
C PHE A 244 -2.93 -0.16 -14.85
N TYR A 245 -1.64 -0.16 -15.20
CA TYR A 245 -0.92 1.10 -15.44
C TYR A 245 -1.51 1.92 -16.61
N GLN A 246 -2.04 1.29 -17.67
CA GLN A 246 -2.78 2.00 -18.71
C GLN A 246 -4.08 2.62 -18.18
N PHE A 247 -4.81 1.90 -17.33
CA PHE A 247 -6.03 2.40 -16.66
C PHE A 247 -5.77 3.56 -15.69
N LEU A 248 -4.55 3.74 -15.18
CA LEU A 248 -4.16 4.88 -14.33
C LEU A 248 -3.72 6.14 -15.11
N HIS A 249 -3.29 6.00 -16.37
CA HIS A 249 -2.73 7.09 -17.17
C HIS A 249 -3.81 8.09 -17.59
N GLU A 250 -3.65 9.36 -17.20
CA GLU A 250 -4.60 10.46 -17.45
C GLU A 250 -6.06 10.17 -17.05
N ASN A 251 -6.28 9.22 -16.12
CA ASN A 251 -7.61 8.85 -15.64
C ASN A 251 -8.10 9.86 -14.58
N PRO A 252 -9.13 10.68 -14.88
CA PRO A 252 -9.58 11.74 -13.98
C PRO A 252 -10.31 11.20 -12.73
N MET A 253 -10.62 9.91 -12.64
CA MET A 253 -11.15 9.30 -11.41
C MET A 253 -10.07 9.16 -10.33
N MET A 254 -8.78 9.20 -10.68
CA MET A 254 -7.68 8.99 -9.74
C MET A 254 -7.36 10.26 -8.94
N HIS A 255 -6.97 10.07 -7.68
CA HIS A 255 -6.25 11.06 -6.87
C HIS A 255 -5.15 10.35 -6.08
N PHE A 256 -3.90 10.52 -6.53
CA PHE A 256 -2.72 10.08 -5.81
C PHE A 256 -2.26 11.16 -4.82
N ASP A 257 -1.88 10.76 -3.60
CA ASP A 257 -1.33 11.68 -2.60
C ASP A 257 -0.26 11.07 -1.68
N CYS A 258 0.41 11.90 -0.90
CA CYS A 258 1.39 11.50 0.12
C CYS A 258 0.75 10.63 1.22
N CYS A 259 1.47 9.63 1.72
CA CYS A 259 0.96 8.72 2.77
C CYS A 259 0.57 9.49 4.05
N SER A 260 1.26 10.57 4.36
CA SER A 260 0.94 11.49 5.47
C SER A 260 -0.42 12.18 5.38
N TRP A 261 -1.11 12.07 4.24
CA TRP A 261 -2.52 12.44 4.07
C TRP A 261 -3.43 11.23 3.83
N THR A 262 -3.08 10.30 2.93
CA THR A 262 -3.96 9.15 2.63
C THR A 262 -4.11 8.20 3.81
N ASN A 263 -3.04 7.97 4.57
CA ASN A 263 -3.03 7.12 5.75
C ASN A 263 -3.37 7.88 7.04
N ASN A 264 -3.63 9.19 6.95
CA ASN A 264 -3.90 9.99 8.14
C ASN A 264 -5.21 9.52 8.80
N ILE A 265 -5.15 9.13 10.07
CA ILE A 265 -6.29 8.57 10.82
C ILE A 265 -7.52 9.48 10.78
N ASP A 266 -7.36 10.81 10.80
CA ASP A 266 -8.47 11.76 10.67
C ASP A 266 -9.10 11.76 9.27
N VAL A 267 -8.30 11.58 8.22
CA VAL A 267 -8.77 11.50 6.83
C VAL A 267 -9.45 10.15 6.56
N ILE A 268 -8.88 9.05 7.05
CA ILE A 268 -9.47 7.72 6.92
C ILE A 268 -10.82 7.67 7.66
N ARG A 269 -10.87 8.10 8.94
CA ARG A 269 -12.08 7.98 9.79
C ARG A 269 -13.22 8.93 9.38
N ALA A 270 -12.94 9.90 8.52
CA ALA A 270 -13.96 10.75 7.90
C ALA A 270 -14.70 10.06 6.74
N ASN A 271 -14.15 9.01 6.12
CA ASN A 271 -14.81 8.28 5.05
C ASN A 271 -16.00 7.44 5.56
N SER A 272 -17.05 7.39 4.75
CA SER A 272 -18.29 6.67 5.03
C SER A 272 -18.11 5.15 5.03
N LYS A 273 -18.58 4.49 6.10
CA LYS A 273 -18.52 3.05 6.36
C LYS A 273 -17.13 2.45 6.05
N MET A 274 -16.08 3.12 6.50
CA MET A 274 -14.70 2.77 6.12
C MET A 274 -14.41 1.29 6.46
N THR A 275 -14.18 0.49 5.43
CA THR A 275 -14.05 -0.97 5.51
C THR A 275 -12.67 -1.37 5.03
N CYS A 276 -11.81 -1.77 5.97
CA CYS A 276 -10.39 -2.02 5.75
C CYS A 276 -10.11 -3.53 5.78
N ILE A 277 -9.63 -4.09 4.68
CA ILE A 277 -9.34 -5.51 4.49
C ILE A 277 -7.82 -5.68 4.39
N ASN A 278 -7.21 -6.23 5.44
CA ASN A 278 -5.76 -6.43 5.53
C ASN A 278 -5.43 -7.90 5.81
N SER A 279 -4.22 -8.33 5.42
CA SER A 279 -3.78 -9.72 5.61
C SER A 279 -2.91 -9.90 6.85
N GLY A 280 -3.01 -11.07 7.49
CA GLY A 280 -2.13 -11.53 8.56
C GLY A 280 -1.29 -12.74 8.14
N LEU A 281 -0.07 -12.85 8.68
CA LEU A 281 0.77 -14.05 8.56
C LEU A 281 0.40 -15.08 9.64
N GLU A 282 0.13 -14.61 10.86
CA GLU A 282 -0.20 -15.42 12.04
C GLU A 282 -1.05 -14.59 13.03
N ILE A 283 -1.98 -15.23 13.75
CA ILE A 283 -2.79 -14.61 14.81
C ILE A 283 -2.88 -15.49 16.06
N ASP A 284 -2.66 -14.91 17.25
CA ASP A 284 -2.82 -15.63 18.51
C ASP A 284 -4.27 -15.65 19.02
N ILE A 285 -4.62 -16.63 19.86
CA ILE A 285 -5.95 -16.76 20.49
C ILE A 285 -6.42 -15.53 21.29
N THR A 286 -5.56 -14.56 21.58
CA THR A 286 -5.94 -13.30 22.25
C THR A 286 -6.30 -12.19 21.24
N GLY A 287 -6.07 -12.43 19.95
CA GLY A 287 -6.31 -11.51 18.84
C GLY A 287 -5.11 -10.62 18.50
N GLN A 288 -3.86 -11.02 18.80
CA GLN A 288 -2.66 -10.32 18.33
C GLN A 288 -2.24 -10.85 16.96
N VAL A 289 -1.97 -9.98 16.00
CA VAL A 289 -1.63 -10.36 14.62
C VAL A 289 -0.18 -9.98 14.29
N ALA A 290 0.58 -10.97 13.81
CA ALA A 290 1.83 -10.75 13.09
C ALA A 290 1.55 -10.67 11.58
N ALA A 291 2.11 -9.66 10.92
CA ALA A 291 1.90 -9.40 9.48
C ALA A 291 3.16 -9.00 8.71
N ASP A 292 4.22 -8.57 9.40
CA ASP A 292 5.49 -8.13 8.81
C ASP A 292 6.62 -9.16 8.92
N SER A 293 6.45 -10.20 9.75
CA SER A 293 7.54 -11.07 10.21
C SER A 293 7.07 -12.48 10.55
N ILE A 294 7.99 -13.44 10.48
CA ILE A 294 7.78 -14.85 10.82
C ILE A 294 8.77 -15.22 11.93
N GLY A 295 8.35 -15.04 13.19
CA GLY A 295 9.29 -15.03 14.31
C GLY A 295 10.30 -13.89 14.12
N LYS A 296 11.58 -14.17 14.38
CA LYS A 296 12.69 -13.20 14.33
C LYS A 296 13.06 -12.69 12.93
N THR A 297 12.42 -13.18 11.86
CA THR A 297 12.73 -12.82 10.47
C THR A 297 11.66 -11.90 9.90
N PHE A 298 12.04 -10.67 9.52
CA PHE A 298 11.19 -9.78 8.75
C PHE A 298 10.96 -10.30 7.33
N TYR A 299 9.72 -10.22 6.88
CA TYR A 299 9.25 -10.57 5.54
C TYR A 299 8.78 -9.32 4.77
N SER A 300 8.23 -8.33 5.48
CA SER A 300 7.81 -7.03 4.97
C SER A 300 7.94 -5.97 6.10
N GLY A 301 6.99 -5.05 6.21
CA GLY A 301 6.91 -4.05 7.27
C GLY A 301 5.45 -3.75 7.64
N PHE A 302 5.23 -3.00 8.71
CA PHE A 302 3.89 -2.71 9.24
C PHE A 302 2.97 -1.97 8.24
N GLY A 303 3.52 -1.07 7.42
CA GLY A 303 2.79 -0.30 6.41
C GLY A 303 1.59 0.48 6.96
N GLY A 304 0.63 0.83 6.10
CA GLY A 304 -0.62 1.47 6.51
C GLY A 304 -1.58 0.57 7.29
N GLN A 305 -1.25 -0.71 7.54
CA GLN A 305 -2.17 -1.64 8.22
C GLN A 305 -2.62 -1.07 9.57
N VAL A 306 -1.69 -0.55 10.36
CA VAL A 306 -2.00 -0.01 11.71
C VAL A 306 -2.93 1.21 11.62
N ASP A 307 -2.65 2.12 10.69
CA ASP A 307 -3.43 3.34 10.46
C ASP A 307 -4.87 3.02 10.07
N PHE A 308 -5.03 2.18 9.05
CA PHE A 308 -6.34 1.81 8.49
C PHE A 308 -7.17 0.94 9.42
N VAL A 309 -6.55 0.03 10.18
CA VAL A 309 -7.22 -0.80 11.19
C VAL A 309 -7.68 0.06 12.39
N ALA A 310 -6.84 0.99 12.87
CA ALA A 310 -7.21 1.89 13.96
C ALA A 310 -8.29 2.90 13.53
N ALA A 311 -8.17 3.51 12.35
CA ALA A 311 -9.11 4.52 11.87
C ALA A 311 -10.49 3.93 11.50
N ALA A 312 -10.55 2.75 10.88
CA ALA A 312 -11.82 2.07 10.62
C ALA A 312 -12.52 1.58 11.90
N ALA A 313 -11.80 1.45 13.02
CA ALA A 313 -12.43 1.23 14.31
C ALA A 313 -13.10 2.50 14.89
N LEU A 314 -12.76 3.69 14.37
CA LEU A 314 -13.07 5.00 14.95
C LEU A 314 -13.72 5.99 13.96
N THR A 315 -14.44 5.48 12.95
CA THR A 315 -15.14 6.31 11.96
C THR A 315 -16.17 7.23 12.58
N HIS A 316 -16.36 8.42 12.02
CA HIS A 316 -17.31 9.41 12.53
C HIS A 316 -18.78 8.96 12.42
N ASP A 317 -19.09 8.02 11.54
CA ASP A 317 -20.43 7.40 11.43
C ASP A 317 -20.61 6.16 12.34
N GLY A 318 -19.54 5.67 12.98
CA GLY A 318 -19.55 4.43 13.78
C GLY A 318 -19.73 3.13 12.99
N LEU A 319 -19.85 3.18 11.66
CA LEU A 319 -20.14 2.03 10.78
C LEU A 319 -18.87 1.35 10.25
N GLY A 320 -17.68 1.84 10.59
CA GLY A 320 -16.41 1.34 10.11
C GLY A 320 -16.05 -0.08 10.58
N LYS A 321 -15.40 -0.84 9.69
CA LYS A 321 -15.12 -2.27 9.84
C LYS A 321 -13.64 -2.54 9.55
N SER A 322 -12.91 -2.97 10.57
CA SER A 322 -11.53 -3.45 10.43
C SER A 322 -11.50 -4.97 10.33
N ILE A 323 -10.96 -5.49 9.24
CA ILE A 323 -10.99 -6.91 8.87
C ILE A 323 -9.55 -7.41 8.66
N ILE A 324 -9.17 -8.43 9.41
CA ILE A 324 -7.95 -9.21 9.20
C ILE A 324 -8.33 -10.53 8.52
N ALA A 325 -7.87 -10.73 7.30
CA ALA A 325 -8.16 -11.93 6.52
C ALA A 325 -6.90 -12.80 6.38
N LEU A 326 -7.04 -14.11 6.54
CA LEU A 326 -5.94 -15.07 6.35
C LEU A 326 -6.50 -16.47 6.12
N THR A 327 -5.82 -17.27 5.31
CA THR A 327 -6.06 -18.72 5.30
C THR A 327 -5.80 -19.31 6.69
N SER A 328 -6.51 -20.38 7.09
CA SER A 328 -6.32 -20.99 8.41
C SER A 328 -4.96 -21.68 8.56
N ARG A 329 -4.36 -22.11 7.42
CA ARG A 329 -3.05 -22.76 7.32
C ARG A 329 -2.16 -22.12 6.24
N THR A 330 -0.87 -22.39 6.28
CA THR A 330 0.08 -22.12 5.18
C THR A 330 -0.10 -23.14 4.04
N ASN A 331 0.52 -22.86 2.89
CA ASN A 331 0.71 -23.83 1.80
C ASN A 331 1.50 -25.10 2.23
N THR A 332 2.25 -25.03 3.34
CA THR A 332 2.93 -26.15 4.00
C THR A 332 2.11 -26.80 5.13
N GLY A 333 0.81 -26.51 5.20
CA GLY A 333 -0.12 -27.10 6.17
C GLY A 333 0.04 -26.61 7.62
N GLN A 334 0.89 -25.62 7.88
CA GLN A 334 1.13 -25.12 9.24
C GLN A 334 0.00 -24.18 9.68
N PRO A 335 -0.51 -24.28 10.92
CA PRO A 335 -1.58 -23.42 11.40
C PRO A 335 -1.14 -21.94 11.47
N LYS A 336 -2.04 -21.05 11.05
CA LYS A 336 -1.89 -19.59 11.19
C LYS A 336 -2.70 -19.00 12.35
N ILE A 337 -3.70 -19.73 12.86
CA ILE A 337 -4.30 -19.46 14.17
C ILE A 337 -3.54 -20.30 15.20
N VAL A 338 -2.93 -19.65 16.19
CA VAL A 338 -1.98 -20.27 17.13
C VAL A 338 -2.29 -19.89 18.58
N VAL A 339 -1.86 -20.71 19.55
CA VAL A 339 -2.04 -20.35 20.97
C VAL A 339 -1.10 -19.25 21.43
N SER A 340 0.07 -19.08 20.81
CA SER A 340 0.97 -17.93 20.98
C SER A 340 1.68 -17.65 19.66
N LEU A 341 1.93 -16.38 19.34
CA LEU A 341 2.77 -16.02 18.18
C LEU A 341 4.19 -16.59 18.31
N LYS A 342 4.85 -16.85 17.18
CA LYS A 342 6.25 -17.29 17.13
C LYS A 342 7.18 -16.33 17.91
N GLU A 343 8.18 -16.89 18.59
CA GLU A 343 9.12 -16.09 19.37
C GLU A 343 9.83 -15.03 18.50
N GLY A 344 9.73 -13.77 18.90
CA GLY A 344 10.28 -12.63 18.18
C GLY A 344 9.42 -12.06 17.04
N ALA A 345 8.22 -12.60 16.78
CA ALA A 345 7.32 -12.05 15.77
C ALA A 345 6.80 -10.65 16.15
N GLY A 346 6.82 -9.73 15.19
CA GLY A 346 6.30 -8.37 15.32
C GLY A 346 4.78 -8.34 15.37
N VAL A 347 4.21 -7.80 16.46
CA VAL A 347 2.77 -7.54 16.57
C VAL A 347 2.44 -6.25 15.82
N VAL A 348 2.07 -6.38 14.53
CA VAL A 348 1.65 -5.24 13.70
C VAL A 348 0.28 -4.74 14.16
N THR A 349 -0.73 -5.62 14.19
CA THR A 349 -2.05 -5.26 14.70
C THR A 349 -2.25 -5.82 16.11
N SER A 350 -2.26 -4.91 17.09
CA SER A 350 -2.48 -5.26 18.49
C SER A 350 -3.89 -5.81 18.73
N ARG A 351 -4.03 -6.62 19.79
CA ARG A 351 -5.33 -7.14 20.26
C ARG A 351 -6.36 -6.05 20.58
N GLY A 352 -5.93 -4.80 20.82
CA GLY A 352 -6.83 -3.67 21.03
C GLY A 352 -7.56 -3.19 19.76
N HIS A 353 -6.97 -3.41 18.58
CA HIS A 353 -7.51 -2.89 17.32
C HIS A 353 -8.27 -3.94 16.48
N VAL A 354 -7.95 -5.24 16.61
CA VAL A 354 -8.64 -6.29 15.83
C VAL A 354 -10.15 -6.33 16.14
N ARG A 355 -10.96 -6.11 15.10
CA ARG A 355 -12.43 -6.27 15.13
C ARG A 355 -12.86 -7.60 14.51
N TYR A 356 -12.70 -7.77 13.20
CA TYR A 356 -13.09 -8.99 12.49
C TYR A 356 -11.85 -9.77 12.05
N VAL A 357 -11.91 -11.09 12.19
CA VAL A 357 -10.94 -12.05 11.64
C VAL A 357 -11.70 -13.00 10.71
N VAL A 358 -11.17 -13.28 9.52
CA VAL A 358 -11.83 -14.10 8.51
C VAL A 358 -10.88 -15.15 7.94
N THR A 359 -11.35 -16.39 7.91
CA THR A 359 -10.72 -17.53 7.22
C THR A 359 -11.72 -18.17 6.26
N GLU A 360 -11.28 -19.20 5.54
CA GLU A 360 -12.10 -20.08 4.70
C GLU A 360 -13.18 -20.87 5.48
N TYR A 361 -13.16 -20.81 6.81
CA TYR A 361 -14.14 -21.44 7.72
C TYR A 361 -15.11 -20.44 8.37
N GLY A 362 -15.01 -19.14 8.07
CA GLY A 362 -15.96 -18.12 8.50
C GLY A 362 -15.35 -16.91 9.19
N ILE A 363 -16.14 -16.25 10.05
CA ILE A 363 -15.88 -14.91 10.58
C ILE A 363 -15.92 -14.91 12.11
N ALA A 364 -14.83 -14.46 12.74
CA ALA A 364 -14.75 -14.21 14.18
C ALA A 364 -14.75 -12.70 14.47
N ASN A 365 -15.81 -12.20 15.10
CA ASN A 365 -15.84 -10.84 15.65
C ASN A 365 -15.26 -10.83 17.07
N LEU A 366 -14.11 -10.17 17.26
CA LEU A 366 -13.36 -10.06 18.52
C LEU A 366 -13.63 -8.74 19.28
N TYR A 367 -14.46 -7.84 18.75
CA TYR A 367 -14.82 -6.60 19.42
C TYR A 367 -15.66 -6.88 20.69
N GLY A 368 -15.40 -6.15 21.77
CA GLY A 368 -16.04 -6.33 23.08
C GLY A 368 -15.72 -7.65 23.82
N LYS A 369 -15.17 -8.66 23.15
CA LYS A 369 -14.89 -9.98 23.72
C LYS A 369 -13.66 -9.99 24.63
N ASN A 370 -13.80 -10.67 25.77
CA ASN A 370 -12.65 -11.01 26.63
C ASN A 370 -11.79 -12.13 26.00
N VAL A 371 -10.61 -12.41 26.56
CA VAL A 371 -9.65 -13.36 25.96
C VAL A 371 -10.20 -14.78 25.81
N ARG A 372 -11.00 -15.28 26.77
CA ARG A 372 -11.65 -16.60 26.72
C ARG A 372 -12.63 -16.69 25.55
N GLN A 373 -13.37 -15.62 25.29
CA GLN A 373 -14.32 -15.49 24.18
C GLN A 373 -13.64 -15.31 22.83
N ARG A 374 -12.48 -14.64 22.80
CA ARG A 374 -11.65 -14.50 21.60
C ARG A 374 -11.04 -15.82 21.17
N ALA A 375 -10.49 -16.58 22.13
CA ALA A 375 -9.96 -17.91 21.88
C ALA A 375 -11.03 -18.81 21.25
N TYR A 376 -12.23 -18.84 21.84
CA TYR A 376 -13.36 -19.60 21.30
C TYR A 376 -13.73 -19.18 19.88
N ALA A 377 -13.93 -17.87 19.64
CA ALA A 377 -14.31 -17.37 18.33
C ALA A 377 -13.27 -17.66 17.24
N LEU A 378 -11.97 -17.57 17.58
CA LEU A 378 -10.87 -17.89 16.66
C LEU A 378 -10.77 -19.40 16.36
N ILE A 379 -10.99 -20.25 17.37
CA ILE A 379 -11.01 -21.71 17.20
C ILE A 379 -12.15 -22.14 16.27
N GLN A 380 -13.33 -21.52 16.33
CA GLN A 380 -14.44 -21.84 15.43
C GLN A 380 -14.17 -21.50 13.95
N ILE A 381 -13.15 -20.69 13.65
CA ILE A 381 -12.69 -20.38 12.28
C ILE A 381 -11.30 -20.97 11.97
N ALA A 382 -10.72 -21.79 12.85
CA ALA A 382 -9.51 -22.56 12.57
C ALA A 382 -9.80 -23.80 11.71
N HIS A 383 -8.77 -24.38 11.08
CA HIS A 383 -8.88 -25.65 10.38
C HIS A 383 -9.42 -26.74 11.32
N PRO A 384 -10.39 -27.59 10.90
CA PRO A 384 -11.02 -28.59 11.77
C PRO A 384 -10.06 -29.40 12.66
N ASP A 385 -9.06 -30.04 12.08
CA ASP A 385 -8.03 -30.84 12.77
C ASP A 385 -6.99 -30.03 13.57
N ASP A 386 -7.04 -28.69 13.58
CA ASP A 386 -6.32 -27.86 14.56
C ASP A 386 -7.14 -27.56 15.82
N ARG A 387 -8.48 -27.73 15.80
CA ARG A 387 -9.37 -27.19 16.84
C ARG A 387 -9.15 -27.83 18.21
N GLU A 388 -9.12 -29.16 18.29
CA GLU A 388 -8.89 -29.88 19.56
C GLU A 388 -7.55 -29.47 20.21
N ARG A 389 -6.49 -29.41 19.39
CA ARG A 389 -5.16 -28.97 19.83
C ARG A 389 -5.19 -27.53 20.34
N LEU A 390 -5.82 -26.62 19.61
CA LEU A 390 -5.97 -25.21 20.02
C LEU A 390 -6.82 -25.06 21.29
N GLU A 391 -7.89 -25.85 21.48
CA GLU A 391 -8.70 -25.83 22.71
C GLU A 391 -7.90 -26.27 23.93
N LYS A 392 -7.14 -27.38 23.80
CA LYS A 392 -6.26 -27.90 24.85
C LYS A 392 -5.15 -26.91 25.21
N GLU A 393 -4.38 -26.47 24.22
CA GLU A 393 -3.31 -25.48 24.42
C GLU A 393 -3.88 -24.14 24.98
N SER A 394 -5.10 -23.75 24.58
CA SER A 394 -5.78 -22.57 25.14
C SER A 394 -6.14 -22.74 26.61
N PHE A 395 -6.63 -23.92 27.02
CA PHE A 395 -6.87 -24.23 28.42
C PHE A 395 -5.56 -24.19 29.23
N GLU A 396 -4.47 -24.73 28.67
CA GLU A 396 -3.14 -24.69 29.29
C GLU A 396 -2.60 -23.25 29.43
N ARG A 397 -2.77 -22.38 28.41
CA ARG A 397 -2.37 -20.95 28.47
C ARG A 397 -3.27 -20.09 29.36
N LEU A 398 -4.58 -20.27 29.30
CA LEU A 398 -5.59 -19.38 29.92
C LEU A 398 -6.14 -19.87 31.26
N ARG A 399 -5.82 -21.12 31.66
CA ARG A 399 -6.33 -21.80 32.87
C ARG A 399 -7.86 -21.87 32.96
N CYS A 400 -8.55 -21.73 31.83
CA CYS A 400 -9.99 -21.88 31.67
C CYS A 400 -10.32 -22.31 30.23
N MET A 401 -11.40 -23.08 30.05
CA MET A 401 -11.81 -23.53 28.71
C MET A 401 -12.34 -22.34 27.89
N PRO A 402 -11.96 -22.16 26.62
CA PRO A 402 -12.62 -21.23 25.71
C PRO A 402 -14.16 -21.41 25.73
N SER A 403 -14.90 -20.31 25.67
CA SER A 403 -16.37 -20.32 25.62
C SER A 403 -16.92 -19.12 24.83
N PRO A 404 -18.18 -19.14 24.39
CA PRO A 404 -18.91 -17.93 23.99
C PRO A 404 -18.85 -16.80 25.03
#